data_AF-A0A2S3W413-F1
#
_entry.id   AF-A0A2S3W413-F1
#
_cell.length_a   1.000
_cell.length_b   1.000
_cell.length_c   1.000
_cell.angle_alpha   90.00
_cell.angle_beta   90.00
_cell.angle_gamma   90.00
#
_symmetry.space_group_name_H-M   'P 1'
#
loop_
_entity.id
_entity.type
_entity.pdbx_description
1 polymer ?
#
loop_
_entity_poly.entity_id
_entity_poly.type
_entity_poly.pdbx_seq_one_letter_code
_entity_poly.pdbx_strand_id
1 'polypeptide(L)'
;MTEDLTPDVQGILDDHGERIGSLERWRDGVDGKLDDIRHELGAVRAEGKERSAVSAAAMERQSRDIQDLTRQLAEHTGAQKERNRLEQAKLTKARIAESRWKKRAAICGLVFAVFGAVGGTLLSSQTWDDFFFANVPFLHRHHGIAAAPPPAQNIG
;
A
#
# COMPACT_ATOMS: atom_id res chain seq x y z
N MET A 1 13.59 -84.08 80.82
CA MET A 1 13.71 -82.69 80.36
C MET A 1 12.77 -82.53 79.19
N THR A 2 11.60 -81.99 79.44
CA THR A 2 10.62 -81.62 78.43
C THR A 2 10.52 -80.11 78.52
N GLU A 3 11.25 -79.42 77.65
CA GLU A 3 11.11 -77.97 77.49
C GLU A 3 9.70 -77.69 76.98
N ASP A 4 8.97 -76.90 77.75
CA ASP A 4 7.62 -76.47 77.46
C ASP A 4 7.69 -75.50 76.27
N LEU A 5 7.41 -76.03 75.08
CA LEU A 5 7.49 -75.33 73.79
C LEU A 5 6.18 -74.58 73.48
N THR A 6 5.52 -74.01 74.48
CA THR A 6 4.46 -73.04 74.21
C THR A 6 5.11 -71.71 73.84
N PRO A 7 5.07 -71.27 72.58
CA PRO A 7 5.56 -69.96 72.22
C PRO A 7 4.85 -68.93 73.10
N ASP A 8 5.60 -67.99 73.66
CA ASP A 8 5.07 -66.94 74.52
C ASP A 8 4.02 -66.12 73.76
N VAL A 9 2.76 -66.50 73.97
CA VAL A 9 1.60 -65.92 73.27
C VAL A 9 1.51 -64.43 73.56
N GLN A 10 1.95 -63.98 74.73
CA GLN A 10 1.96 -62.55 75.08
C GLN A 10 2.99 -61.78 74.25
N GLY A 11 4.22 -62.28 74.12
CA GLY A 11 5.24 -61.66 73.26
C GLY A 11 4.81 -61.54 71.79
N ILE A 12 4.09 -62.54 71.26
CA ILE A 12 3.54 -62.48 69.90
C ILE A 12 2.41 -61.44 69.79
N LEU A 13 1.56 -61.32 70.81
CA LEU A 13 0.47 -60.35 70.83
C LEU A 13 0.99 -58.91 70.92
N ASP A 14 2.03 -58.68 71.71
CA ASP A 14 2.68 -57.37 71.84
C ASP A 14 3.38 -56.96 70.54
N ASP A 15 4.13 -57.85 69.89
CA ASP A 15 4.73 -57.60 68.57
C ASP A 15 3.68 -57.24 67.52
N HIS A 16 2.58 -58.00 67.47
CA HIS A 16 1.47 -57.70 66.58
C HIS A 16 0.77 -56.38 66.92
N GLY A 17 0.61 -56.04 68.19
CA GLY A 17 0.04 -54.76 68.63
C GLY A 17 0.89 -53.58 68.16
N GLU A 18 2.21 -53.68 68.32
CA GLU A 18 3.15 -52.65 67.88
C GLU A 18 3.16 -52.51 66.34
N ARG A 19 3.11 -53.64 65.62
CA ARG A 19 3.04 -53.67 64.17
C ARG A 19 1.73 -53.10 63.64
N ILE A 20 0.59 -53.40 64.25
CA ILE A 20 -0.72 -52.83 63.89
C ILE A 20 -0.70 -51.31 64.10
N GLY A 21 -0.21 -50.84 65.25
CA GLY A 21 -0.10 -49.41 65.51
C GLY A 21 0.82 -48.68 64.52
N SER A 22 1.89 -49.33 64.06
CA SER A 22 2.77 -48.81 63.00
C SER A 22 2.05 -48.72 61.65
N LEU A 23 1.27 -49.75 61.29
CA LEU A 23 0.48 -49.79 60.07
C LEU A 23 -0.62 -48.73 60.05
N GLU A 24 -1.29 -48.48 61.17
CA GLU A 24 -2.31 -47.43 61.29
C GLU A 24 -1.71 -46.04 61.07
N ARG A 25 -0.59 -45.73 61.71
CA ARG A 25 0.13 -44.45 61.49
C ARG A 25 0.59 -44.29 60.05
N TRP A 26 1.03 -45.37 59.41
CA TRP A 26 1.41 -45.34 58.00
C TRP A 26 0.19 -45.08 57.11
N ARG A 27 -0.94 -45.77 57.36
CA ARG A 27 -2.19 -45.56 56.64
C ARG A 27 -2.64 -44.10 56.75
N ASP A 28 -2.70 -43.55 57.95
CA ASP A 28 -3.14 -42.18 58.17
C ASP A 28 -2.22 -41.18 57.45
N GLY A 29 -0.91 -41.46 57.40
CA GLY A 29 0.05 -40.68 56.62
C GLY A 29 -0.10 -40.80 55.10
N VAL A 30 -0.56 -41.96 54.59
CA VAL A 30 -0.87 -42.15 53.17
C VAL A 30 -2.18 -41.46 52.80
N ASP A 31 -3.21 -41.58 53.65
CA ASP A 31 -4.50 -40.93 53.42
C ASP A 31 -4.34 -39.40 53.36
N GLY A 32 -3.53 -38.81 54.25
CA GLY A 32 -3.21 -37.37 54.18
C GLY A 32 -2.56 -36.96 52.86
N LYS A 33 -1.60 -37.75 52.36
CA LYS A 33 -0.96 -37.49 51.06
C LYS A 33 -1.94 -37.63 49.89
N LEU A 34 -2.86 -38.59 49.95
CA LEU A 34 -3.87 -38.79 48.92
C LEU A 34 -4.86 -37.63 48.87
N ASP A 35 -5.23 -37.07 50.02
CA ASP A 35 -6.07 -35.88 50.09
C ASP A 35 -5.36 -34.64 49.54
N ASP A 36 -4.07 -34.45 49.86
CA ASP A 36 -3.25 -33.38 49.28
C ASP A 36 -3.15 -33.50 47.75
N ILE A 37 -2.86 -34.71 47.24
CA ILE A 37 -2.81 -34.98 45.79
C ILE A 37 -4.16 -34.71 45.14
N ARG A 38 -5.27 -35.08 45.80
CA ARG A 38 -6.62 -34.82 45.28
C ARG A 38 -6.88 -33.32 45.18
N HIS A 39 -6.45 -32.55 46.17
CA HIS A 39 -6.57 -31.10 46.17
C HIS A 39 -5.75 -30.45 45.05
N GLU A 40 -4.47 -30.83 44.92
CA GLU A 40 -3.59 -30.35 43.85
C GLU A 40 -4.12 -30.70 42.45
N LEU A 41 -4.61 -31.93 42.25
CA LEU A 41 -5.21 -32.35 40.98
C LEU A 41 -6.46 -31.52 40.65
N GLY A 42 -7.26 -31.17 41.68
CA GLY A 42 -8.38 -30.25 41.54
C GLY A 42 -7.95 -28.88 41.05
N ALA A 43 -6.91 -28.31 41.65
CA ALA A 43 -6.34 -27.02 41.27
C ALA A 43 -5.77 -27.04 39.85
N VAL A 44 -4.97 -28.05 39.49
CA VAL A 44 -4.41 -28.21 38.13
C VAL A 44 -5.50 -28.36 37.09
N ARG A 45 -6.57 -29.11 37.38
CA ARG A 45 -7.71 -29.25 36.47
C ARG A 45 -8.46 -27.92 36.30
N ALA A 46 -8.62 -27.15 37.37
CA ALA A 46 -9.24 -25.82 37.30
C ALA A 46 -8.39 -24.85 36.45
N GLU A 47 -7.08 -24.78 36.72
CA GLU A 47 -6.14 -23.97 35.96
C GLU A 47 -6.09 -24.39 34.47
N GLY A 48 -6.08 -25.70 34.21
CA GLY A 48 -6.13 -26.24 32.84
C GLY A 48 -7.38 -25.81 32.08
N LYS A 49 -8.55 -25.82 32.74
CA LYS A 49 -9.81 -25.34 32.15
C LYS A 49 -9.75 -23.84 31.85
N GLU A 50 -9.21 -23.04 32.77
CA GLU A 50 -9.07 -21.60 32.59
C GLU A 50 -8.12 -21.26 31.43
N ARG A 51 -6.92 -21.86 31.41
CA ARG A 51 -5.95 -21.71 30.30
C ARG A 51 -6.53 -22.13 28.96
N SER A 52 -7.35 -23.19 28.92
CA SER A 52 -8.03 -23.63 27.70
C SER A 52 -9.05 -22.59 27.22
N ALA A 53 -9.84 -22.03 28.13
CA ALA A 53 -10.83 -21.00 27.81
C ALA A 53 -10.16 -19.71 27.31
N VAL A 54 -9.08 -19.27 27.96
CA VAL A 54 -8.29 -18.11 27.54
C VAL A 54 -7.69 -18.33 26.15
N SER A 55 -7.11 -19.50 25.91
CA SER A 55 -6.54 -19.87 24.60
C SER A 55 -7.60 -19.90 23.51
N ALA A 56 -8.77 -20.48 23.77
CA ALA A 56 -9.88 -20.51 22.82
C ALA A 56 -10.36 -19.09 22.47
N ALA A 57 -10.50 -18.22 23.47
CA ALA A 57 -10.88 -16.82 23.25
C ALA A 57 -9.81 -16.03 22.46
N ALA A 58 -8.52 -16.33 22.68
CA ALA A 58 -7.42 -15.74 21.93
C ALA A 58 -7.44 -16.18 20.46
N MET A 59 -7.64 -17.47 20.19
CA MET A 59 -7.75 -18.00 18.83
C MET A 59 -8.95 -17.43 18.08
N GLU A 60 -10.09 -17.27 18.75
CA GLU A 60 -11.28 -16.65 18.15
C GLU A 60 -11.03 -15.19 17.74
N ARG A 61 -10.30 -14.42 18.55
CA ARG A 61 -9.88 -13.05 18.18
C ARG A 61 -8.95 -13.07 16.97
N GLN A 62 -7.95 -13.94 16.99
CA GLN A 62 -6.98 -14.07 15.90
C GLN A 62 -7.65 -14.45 14.58
N SER A 63 -8.64 -15.35 14.61
CA SER A 63 -9.44 -15.71 13.44
C SER A 63 -10.16 -14.50 12.84
N ARG A 64 -10.78 -13.68 13.70
CA ARG A 64 -11.46 -12.45 13.27
C ARG A 64 -10.49 -11.43 12.68
N ASP A 65 -9.33 -11.22 13.31
CA ASP A 65 -8.31 -10.29 12.79
C ASP A 65 -7.79 -10.73 11.43
N ILE A 66 -7.58 -12.04 11.23
CA ILE A 66 -7.16 -12.60 9.93
C ILE A 66 -8.23 -12.39 8.86
N GLN A 67 -9.51 -12.59 9.20
CA GLN A 67 -10.61 -12.36 8.26
C GLN A 67 -10.71 -10.89 7.86
N ASP A 68 -10.53 -9.97 8.83
CA ASP A 68 -10.55 -8.53 8.56
C ASP A 68 -9.35 -8.11 7.70
N LEU A 69 -8.14 -8.57 8.02
CA LEU A 69 -6.96 -8.34 7.17
C LEU A 69 -7.15 -8.89 5.75
N THR A 70 -7.75 -10.08 5.62
CA THR A 70 -8.04 -10.68 4.30
C THR A 70 -9.01 -9.80 3.52
N ARG A 71 -10.03 -9.25 4.18
CA ARG A 71 -10.99 -8.33 3.58
C ARG A 71 -10.33 -7.02 3.17
N GLN A 72 -9.56 -6.39 4.06
CA GLN A 72 -8.81 -5.17 3.76
C GLN A 72 -7.83 -5.38 2.60
N LEU A 73 -7.17 -6.54 2.54
CA LEU A 73 -6.24 -6.88 1.46
C LEU A 73 -6.99 -7.07 0.13
N ALA A 74 -8.17 -7.70 0.13
CA ALA A 74 -8.99 -7.83 -1.06
C ALA A 74 -9.50 -6.47 -1.57
N GLU A 75 -9.97 -5.62 -0.67
CA GLU A 75 -10.42 -4.25 -0.98
C GLU A 75 -9.26 -3.40 -1.53
N HIS A 76 -8.08 -3.44 -0.88
CA HIS A 76 -6.89 -2.72 -1.33
C HIS A 76 -6.34 -3.25 -2.65
N THR A 77 -6.32 -4.58 -2.86
CA THR A 77 -5.86 -5.19 -4.11
C THR A 77 -6.82 -4.86 -5.26
N GLY A 78 -8.12 -4.89 -5.01
CA GLY A 78 -9.14 -4.46 -5.98
C GLY A 78 -8.98 -2.99 -6.35
N ALA A 79 -8.84 -2.11 -5.35
CA ALA A 79 -8.62 -0.68 -5.56
C ALA A 79 -7.31 -0.39 -6.31
N GLN A 80 -6.22 -1.07 -5.96
CA GLN A 80 -4.92 -0.93 -6.62
C GLN A 80 -4.97 -1.44 -8.07
N LYS A 81 -5.70 -2.53 -8.33
CA LYS A 81 -5.90 -3.05 -9.69
C LYS A 81 -6.63 -2.05 -10.58
N GLU A 82 -7.67 -1.38 -10.08
CA GLU A 82 -8.37 -0.36 -10.87
C GLU A 82 -7.53 0.90 -11.06
N ARG A 83 -6.78 1.34 -10.04
CA ARG A 83 -5.84 2.46 -10.18
C ARG A 83 -4.76 2.17 -11.24
N ASN A 84 -4.18 0.97 -11.23
CA ASN A 84 -3.23 0.52 -12.25
C ASN A 84 -3.87 0.50 -13.65
N ARG A 85 -5.14 0.07 -13.76
CA ARG A 85 -5.88 0.08 -15.03
C ARG A 85 -6.09 1.48 -15.56
N LEU A 86 -6.44 2.43 -14.68
CA LEU A 86 -6.60 3.85 -15.02
C LEU A 86 -5.27 4.50 -15.41
N GLU A 87 -4.18 4.18 -14.71
CA GLU A 87 -2.83 4.66 -15.07
C GLU A 87 -2.38 4.12 -16.42
N GLN A 88 -2.57 2.83 -16.70
CA GLN A 88 -2.30 2.26 -18.03
C GLN A 88 -3.17 2.90 -19.12
N ALA A 89 -4.44 3.18 -18.84
CA ALA A 89 -5.33 3.91 -19.77
C ALA A 89 -4.86 5.36 -20.02
N LYS A 90 -4.31 6.03 -19.01
CA LYS A 90 -3.71 7.36 -19.16
C LYS A 90 -2.40 7.31 -19.96
N LEU A 91 -1.53 6.35 -19.68
CA LEU A 91 -0.25 6.18 -20.39
C LEU A 91 -0.45 5.83 -21.87
N THR A 92 -1.44 5.00 -22.20
CA THR A 92 -1.79 4.68 -23.60
C THR A 92 -2.34 5.89 -24.33
N LYS A 93 -3.25 6.66 -23.71
CA LYS A 93 -3.75 7.93 -24.27
C LYS A 93 -2.63 8.96 -24.47
N ALA A 94 -1.70 9.07 -23.50
CA ALA A 94 -0.55 9.95 -23.60
C ALA A 94 0.39 9.55 -24.75
N ARG A 95 0.69 8.25 -24.91
CA ARG A 95 1.48 7.74 -26.05
C ARG A 95 0.81 8.03 -27.40
N ILE A 96 -0.50 7.84 -27.50
CA ILE A 96 -1.25 8.13 -28.74
C ILE A 96 -1.20 9.64 -29.04
N ALA A 97 -1.38 10.49 -28.03
CA ALA A 97 -1.26 11.93 -28.18
C ALA A 97 0.17 12.32 -28.63
N GLU A 98 1.21 11.86 -27.94
CA GLU A 98 2.62 12.13 -28.29
C GLU A 98 2.93 11.74 -29.74
N SER A 99 2.38 10.63 -30.24
CA SER A 99 2.57 10.22 -31.64
C SER A 99 1.96 11.23 -32.63
N ARG A 100 0.84 11.87 -32.29
CA ARG A 100 0.18 12.87 -33.13
C ARG A 100 0.93 14.20 -33.08
N TRP A 101 1.43 14.60 -31.92
CA TRP A 101 2.24 15.81 -31.76
C TRP A 101 3.61 15.68 -32.46
N LYS A 102 4.25 14.52 -32.38
CA LYS A 102 5.50 14.24 -33.12
C LYS A 102 5.31 14.31 -34.64
N LYS A 103 4.23 13.75 -35.16
CA LYS A 103 3.89 13.87 -36.60
C LYS A 103 3.65 15.32 -37.02
N ARG A 104 2.91 16.09 -36.21
CA ARG A 104 2.66 17.52 -36.48
C ARG A 104 3.94 18.37 -36.40
N ALA A 105 4.78 18.13 -35.40
CA ALA A 105 6.06 18.83 -35.25
C ALA A 105 7.00 18.53 -36.42
N ALA A 106 7.06 17.29 -36.89
CA ALA A 106 7.85 16.93 -38.08
C ALA A 106 7.35 17.64 -39.34
N ILE A 107 6.02 17.72 -39.54
CA ILE A 107 5.42 18.44 -40.67
C ILE A 107 5.71 19.94 -40.57
N CYS A 108 5.53 20.56 -39.40
CA CYS A 108 5.85 21.97 -39.21
C CYS A 108 7.34 22.25 -39.46
N GLY A 109 8.24 21.40 -38.96
CA GLY A 109 9.67 21.51 -39.20
C GLY A 109 10.02 21.41 -40.69
N LEU A 110 9.39 20.49 -41.43
CA LEU A 110 9.58 20.35 -42.86
C LEU A 110 9.06 21.58 -43.63
N VAL A 111 7.90 22.10 -43.26
CA VAL A 111 7.35 23.34 -43.84
C VAL A 111 8.28 24.51 -43.58
N PHE A 112 8.76 24.71 -42.34
CA PHE A 112 9.73 25.76 -42.02
C PHE A 112 11.06 25.57 -42.73
N ALA A 113 11.54 24.34 -42.91
CA ALA A 113 12.77 24.06 -43.66
C ALA A 113 12.59 24.40 -45.15
N VAL A 114 11.45 24.08 -45.75
CA VAL A 114 11.15 24.41 -47.15
C VAL A 114 10.96 25.92 -47.32
N PHE A 115 10.18 26.59 -46.46
CA PHE A 115 10.03 28.04 -46.50
C PHE A 115 11.33 28.78 -46.15
N GLY A 116 12.16 28.23 -45.27
CA GLY A 116 13.48 28.78 -44.95
C GLY A 116 14.46 28.61 -46.10
N ALA A 117 14.43 27.47 -46.80
CA ALA A 117 15.24 27.25 -47.99
C ALA A 117 14.76 28.13 -49.15
N VAL A 118 13.46 28.14 -49.47
CA VAL A 118 12.89 28.96 -50.55
C VAL A 118 13.00 30.45 -50.21
N GLY A 119 12.71 30.84 -48.98
CA GLY A 119 12.89 32.19 -48.47
C GLY A 119 14.35 32.62 -48.52
N GLY A 120 15.27 31.80 -48.01
CA GLY A 120 16.71 32.07 -48.04
C GLY A 120 17.30 32.16 -49.44
N THR A 121 16.73 31.43 -50.41
CA THR A 121 17.16 31.49 -51.82
C THR A 121 16.53 32.69 -52.56
N LEU A 122 15.33 33.13 -52.17
CA LEU A 122 14.64 34.29 -52.74
C LEU A 122 14.99 35.63 -52.06
N LEU A 123 15.69 35.60 -50.93
CA LEU A 123 16.19 36.76 -50.18
C LEU A 123 17.44 37.41 -50.80
N SER A 124 17.72 37.16 -52.09
CA SER A 124 18.61 38.03 -52.88
C SER A 124 17.89 39.36 -53.12
N SER A 125 17.90 40.20 -52.09
CA SER A 125 17.80 41.67 -52.01
C SER A 125 16.83 42.47 -52.90
N GLN A 126 15.90 41.88 -53.66
CA GLN A 126 15.10 42.65 -54.62
C GLN A 126 13.59 42.48 -54.49
N THR A 127 13.09 41.39 -53.90
CA THR A 127 11.64 41.11 -53.87
C THR A 127 10.98 41.38 -52.51
N TRP A 128 11.73 41.26 -51.41
CA TRP A 128 11.18 41.46 -50.06
C TRP A 128 11.00 42.93 -49.70
N ASP A 129 11.91 43.78 -50.17
CA ASP A 129 11.85 45.22 -49.91
C ASP A 129 10.61 45.84 -50.57
N ASP A 130 10.33 45.50 -51.83
CA ASP A 130 9.13 45.93 -52.53
C ASP A 130 7.84 45.39 -51.88
N PHE A 131 7.77 44.12 -51.45
CA PHE A 131 6.52 43.58 -50.88
C PHE A 131 6.19 44.16 -49.49
N PHE A 132 7.19 44.42 -48.65
CA PHE A 132 6.99 45.02 -47.33
C PHE A 132 6.87 46.54 -47.37
N PHE A 133 7.64 47.25 -48.21
CA PHE A 133 7.62 48.71 -48.28
C PHE A 133 6.62 49.28 -49.32
N ALA A 134 6.16 48.52 -50.31
CA ALA A 134 5.07 48.99 -51.19
C ALA A 134 3.71 49.05 -50.47
N ASN A 135 3.51 48.25 -49.42
CA ASN A 135 2.29 48.28 -48.61
C ASN A 135 2.33 49.33 -47.47
N VAL A 136 3.31 50.24 -47.50
CA VAL A 136 3.49 51.27 -46.48
C VAL A 136 3.23 52.65 -47.10
N PRO A 137 2.04 53.24 -46.88
CA PRO A 137 1.63 54.47 -47.54
C PRO A 137 2.39 55.73 -47.06
N PHE A 138 3.25 55.63 -46.04
CA PHE A 138 3.96 56.81 -45.52
C PHE A 138 5.22 57.20 -46.31
N LEU A 139 5.74 56.33 -47.18
CA LEU A 139 6.98 56.59 -47.93
C LEU A 139 6.76 57.16 -49.34
N HIS A 140 5.53 57.22 -49.84
CA HIS A 140 5.20 57.71 -51.19
C HIS A 140 4.57 59.12 -51.23
N ARG A 141 4.68 59.92 -50.16
CA ARG A 141 4.24 61.33 -50.21
C ARG A 141 5.23 62.18 -51.00
N HIS A 142 5.13 62.12 -52.32
CA HIS A 142 5.54 63.23 -53.16
C HIS A 142 4.72 64.46 -52.73
N HIS A 143 5.38 65.48 -52.18
CA HIS A 143 4.83 66.83 -52.21
C HIS A 143 4.85 67.31 -53.66
N GLY A 144 3.78 67.00 -54.37
CA GLY A 144 3.53 67.42 -55.74
C GLY A 144 2.04 67.36 -56.04
N ILE A 145 1.30 68.40 -55.64
CA ILE A 145 -0.03 68.71 -56.18
C ILE A 145 0.05 70.20 -56.50
N ALA A 146 0.43 70.55 -57.73
CA ALA A 146 -0.37 70.57 -58.95
C ALA A 146 -0.99 71.96 -59.16
N ALA A 147 -0.68 72.48 -60.34
CA ALA A 147 -1.09 73.75 -60.87
C ALA A 147 -2.59 73.84 -61.15
N ALA A 148 -3.05 75.10 -61.23
CA ALA A 148 -3.99 75.70 -62.18
C ALA A 148 -5.20 76.38 -61.49
N PRO A 149 -5.79 77.46 -62.06
CA PRO A 149 -5.46 78.18 -63.32
C PRO A 149 -5.39 79.74 -63.17
N PRO A 150 -4.89 80.50 -64.18
CA PRO A 150 -5.21 81.92 -64.37
C PRO A 150 -6.47 82.07 -65.26
N PRO A 151 -7.05 83.26 -65.58
CA PRO A 151 -6.66 84.64 -65.28
C PRO A 151 -7.83 85.56 -64.78
N ALA A 152 -7.52 86.81 -64.43
CA ALA A 152 -8.40 87.95 -64.72
C ALA A 152 -7.55 89.21 -64.99
N GLN A 153 -7.72 89.78 -66.18
CA GLN A 153 -7.06 91.00 -66.65
C GLN A 153 -7.63 92.24 -65.95
N ASN A 154 -6.78 93.22 -65.65
CA ASN A 154 -7.18 94.63 -65.60
C ASN A 154 -6.00 95.50 -66.06
N ILE A 155 -6.08 95.97 -67.31
CA ILE A 155 -5.45 97.22 -67.75
C ILE A 155 -6.39 97.84 -68.79
N GLY A 156 -6.92 99.02 -68.46
CA GLY A 156 -7.28 100.11 -69.39
C GLY A 156 -8.48 99.92 -70.29
#